data_AF-A0AAC9BM81-F1
#
_entry.id   AF-A0AAC9BM81-F1
#
_cell.length_a   1.000
_cell.length_b   1.000
_cell.length_c   1.000
_cell.angle_alpha   90.00
_cell.angle_beta   90.00
_cell.angle_gamma   90.00
#
_symmetry.space_group_name_H-M   'P 1'
#
loop_
_entity.id
_entity.type
_entity.pdbx_description
1 polymer ?
#
loop_
_entity_poly.entity_id
_entity_poly.type
_entity_poly.pdbx_seq_one_letter_code
_entity_poly.pdbx_strand_id
1 'polypeptide(L)' 'MTTASTATGVGVQMRRGATVLTYGATTGTATDANQWTAGSVGTGVSGLTIPLSARYVQTAAPVTAGTANAQAIFTMVFN' A
#
# COMPACT_ATOMS: atom_id res chain seq x y z
N MET A 1 -7.03 -8.11 -3.17
CA MET A 1 -7.55 -8.03 -4.55
C MET A 1 -9.04 -7.72 -4.49
N THR A 2 -9.60 -7.08 -5.50
CA THR A 2 -11.05 -6.89 -5.60
C THR A 2 -11.72 -8.23 -5.97
N THR A 3 -13.01 -8.37 -5.67
CA THR A 3 -13.79 -9.58 -6.00
C THR A 3 -13.93 -9.83 -7.50
N ALA A 4 -13.69 -8.83 -8.34
CA ALA A 4 -13.66 -8.95 -9.81
C ALA A 4 -12.33 -9.49 -10.36
N SER A 5 -11.37 -9.84 -9.50
CA SER A 5 -10.08 -10.43 -9.92
C SER A 5 -10.22 -11.93 -10.11
N THR A 6 -9.78 -12.44 -11.26
CA THR A 6 -9.87 -13.87 -11.62
C THR A 6 -8.52 -14.59 -11.63
N ALA A 7 -7.40 -13.88 -11.66
CA ALA A 7 -6.07 -14.49 -11.58
C ALA A 7 -5.83 -15.06 -10.17
N THR A 8 -5.25 -16.27 -10.10
CA THR A 8 -4.82 -16.90 -8.83
C THR A 8 -3.30 -16.94 -8.73
N GLY A 9 -2.78 -17.06 -7.50
CA GLY A 9 -1.34 -17.10 -7.24
C GLY A 9 -0.62 -15.75 -7.33
N VAL A 10 -1.36 -14.64 -7.47
CA VAL A 10 -0.80 -13.28 -7.58
C VAL A 10 -1.38 -12.33 -6.52
N GLY A 11 -0.50 -11.50 -5.95
CA GLY A 11 -0.78 -10.42 -5.00
C GLY A 11 -0.33 -9.06 -5.55
N VAL A 12 -0.83 -7.95 -4.98
CA VAL A 12 -0.25 -6.61 -5.19
C VAL A 12 0.55 -6.25 -3.95
N GLN A 13 1.83 -5.94 -4.16
CA GLN A 13 2.73 -5.40 -3.14
C GLN A 13 2.89 -3.89 -3.33
N MET A 14 2.68 -3.13 -2.26
CA MET A 14 2.85 -1.69 -2.23
C MET A 14 4.15 -1.34 -1.53
N ARG A 15 4.81 -0.29 -2.01
CA ARG A 15 6.09 0.16 -1.53
C ARG A 15 6.13 1.67 -1.41
N ARG A 16 6.87 2.15 -0.42
CA ARG A 16 7.32 3.53 -0.29
C ARG A 16 8.82 3.55 -0.52
N GLY A 17 9.24 4.03 -1.69
CA GLY A 17 10.63 3.85 -2.12
C GLY A 17 11.05 2.38 -2.05
N ALA A 18 12.06 2.08 -1.23
CA ALA A 18 12.54 0.70 -1.05
C ALA A 18 11.69 -0.14 -0.08
N THR A 19 10.95 0.49 0.85
CA THR A 19 10.24 -0.18 1.95
C THR A 19 8.92 -0.78 1.49
N VAL A 20 8.68 -2.05 1.80
CA VAL A 20 7.37 -2.69 1.61
C VAL A 20 6.42 -2.21 2.70
N LEU A 21 5.21 -1.82 2.31
CA LEU A 21 4.16 -1.45 3.26
C LEU A 21 3.39 -2.69 3.70
N THR A 22 3.08 -2.76 5.00
CA THR A 22 2.14 -3.75 5.53
C THR A 22 0.70 -3.28 5.35
N TYR A 23 -0.25 -4.20 5.51
CA TYR A 23 -1.67 -3.98 5.26
C TYR A 23 -2.49 -4.38 6.48
N GLY A 24 -3.63 -3.71 6.65
CA GLY A 24 -4.60 -4.06 7.68
C GLY A 24 -5.19 -2.80 8.31
N ALA A 25 -6.09 -3.01 9.28
CA ALA A 25 -6.57 -1.91 10.11
C ALA A 25 -5.40 -1.28 10.87
N THR A 26 -5.46 0.03 11.07
CA THR A 26 -4.56 0.69 12.00
C THR A 26 -5.17 0.71 13.41
N THR A 27 -4.35 0.43 14.40
CA THR A 27 -4.62 0.55 15.83
C THR A 27 -4.40 1.98 16.33
N GLY A 28 -3.81 2.87 15.53
CA GLY A 28 -3.48 4.25 15.92
C GLY A 28 -2.33 4.37 16.92
N THR A 29 -1.56 3.29 17.14
CA THR A 29 -0.42 3.27 18.06
C THR A 29 0.90 3.48 17.32
N ALA A 30 1.89 4.06 17.98
CA ALA A 30 3.22 4.31 17.40
C ALA A 30 3.95 3.02 16.95
N THR A 31 3.53 1.86 17.43
CA THR A 31 4.07 0.53 17.08
C THR A 31 3.34 -0.15 15.94
N ASP A 32 2.32 0.49 15.38
CA ASP A 32 1.55 -0.07 14.29
C ASP A 32 2.35 -0.07 12.99
N ALA A 33 2.71 -1.26 12.51
CA ALA A 33 3.41 -1.42 11.24
C ALA A 33 2.62 -0.84 10.04
N ASN A 34 1.28 -0.76 10.15
CA ASN A 34 0.38 -0.20 9.14
C ASN A 34 0.30 1.33 9.18
N GLN A 35 1.02 1.99 10.10
CA GLN A 35 1.12 3.44 10.19
C GLN A 35 2.58 3.89 10.07
N TRP A 36 2.80 5.03 9.42
CA TRP A 36 4.12 5.60 9.26
C TRP A 36 4.05 7.09 8.93
N THR A 37 5.10 7.84 9.25
CA THR A 37 5.16 9.29 9.00
C THR A 37 5.34 9.58 7.51
N ALA A 38 4.29 10.13 6.88
CA ALA A 38 4.25 10.54 5.48
C ALA A 38 5.30 11.60 5.11
N GLY A 39 5.60 12.48 6.05
CA GLY A 39 6.49 13.62 5.92
C GLY A 39 6.05 14.74 6.84
N SER A 40 6.66 15.91 6.69
CA SER A 40 6.30 17.14 7.40
C SER A 40 6.13 18.26 6.39
N VAL A 41 5.09 19.07 6.55
CA VAL A 41 4.82 20.24 5.70
C VAL A 41 5.09 21.49 6.53
N GLY A 42 6.11 22.26 6.14
CA GLY A 42 6.46 23.51 6.81
C GLY A 42 5.61 24.69 6.34
N THR A 43 5.69 25.80 7.07
CA THR A 43 5.05 27.07 6.67
C THR A 43 5.55 27.50 5.28
N GLY A 44 4.62 27.83 4.38
CA GLY A 44 4.95 28.24 3.01
C GLY A 44 5.23 27.09 2.03
N VAL A 45 5.17 25.83 2.47
CA VAL A 45 5.26 24.66 1.58
C VAL A 45 3.88 24.33 1.01
N SER A 46 3.78 24.26 -0.31
CA SER A 46 2.51 24.06 -1.03
C SER A 46 2.13 22.60 -1.28
N GLY A 47 3.00 21.64 -0.98
CA GLY A 47 2.71 20.22 -1.19
C GLY A 47 3.71 19.24 -0.58
N LEU A 48 3.25 18.00 -0.41
CA LEU A 48 4.05 16.85 0.00
C LEU A 48 3.90 15.76 -1.05
N THR A 49 5.03 15.29 -1.60
CA THR A 49 5.04 14.13 -2.50
C THR A 49 5.39 12.87 -1.72
N ILE A 50 4.51 11.88 -1.76
CA ILE A 50 4.74 10.57 -1.17
C ILE A 50 5.03 9.56 -2.29
N PRO A 51 6.25 9.01 -2.40
CA PRO A 51 6.64 8.14 -3.51
C PRO A 51 6.13 6.72 -3.31
N LEU A 52 4.82 6.52 -3.52
CA LEU A 52 4.19 5.21 -3.52
C LEU A 52 4.34 4.52 -4.87
N SER A 53 4.64 3.23 -4.83
CA SER A 53 4.63 2.35 -6.01
C SER A 53 3.96 1.03 -5.68
N ALA A 54 3.46 0.34 -6.70
CA ALA A 54 2.86 -0.98 -6.56
C ALA A 54 3.44 -1.93 -7.61
N ARG A 55 3.56 -3.21 -7.25
CA ARG A 55 3.96 -4.29 -8.16
C ARG A 55 3.17 -5.56 -7.90
N TYR A 56 3.04 -6.41 -8.91
CA TYR A 56 2.57 -7.76 -8.70
C TYR A 56 3.66 -8.63 -8.07
N VAL A 57 3.25 -9.53 -7.18
CA VAL A 57 4.12 -10.54 -6.56
C VAL A 57 3.43 -11.89 -6.62
N GLN A 58 4.21 -12.94 -6.85
CA GLN A 58 3.68 -14.30 -6.78
C GLN A 58 3.45 -14.68 -5.31
N THR A 59 2.27 -15.21 -5.01
CA THR A 59 1.88 -15.65 -3.66
C THR A 59 1.74 -17.16 -3.57
N ALA A 60 1.48 -17.84 -4.70
CA ALA A 60 1.43 -19.30 -4.79
C ALA A 60 1.78 -19.75 -6.22
N ALA A 61 2.14 -21.03 -6.37
CA ALA A 61 2.31 -21.67 -7.67
C ALA A 61 1.17 -22.67 -7.92
N PRO A 62 0.64 -22.78 -9.17
CA PRO A 62 0.93 -21.93 -10.32
C PRO A 62 0.22 -20.56 -10.25
N VAL A 63 0.76 -19.56 -10.97
CA VAL A 63 0.01 -18.33 -11.27
C VAL A 63 -0.90 -18.63 -12.46
N THR A 64 -2.20 -18.31 -12.34
CA THR A 64 -3.15 -18.53 -13.43
C THR A 64 -3.49 -17.22 -14.14
N ALA A 65 -3.83 -17.32 -15.42
CA ALA A 65 -4.24 -16.18 -16.22
C ALA A 65 -5.59 -15.62 -15.74
N GLY A 66 -5.76 -14.30 -15.84
CA GLY A 66 -6.97 -13.60 -15.43
C GLY A 66 -6.71 -12.14 -15.11
N THR A 67 -7.68 -11.49 -14.47
CA THR A 67 -7.57 -10.11 -13.99
C THR A 67 -6.97 -10.07 -12.58
N ALA A 68 -6.10 -9.08 -12.31
CA ALA A 68 -5.50 -8.85 -11.00
C ALA A 68 -5.73 -7.40 -10.56
N ASN A 69 -6.97 -7.11 -10.17
CA ASN A 69 -7.42 -5.78 -9.77
C ASN A 69 -7.26 -5.60 -8.25
N ALA A 70 -6.68 -4.48 -7.83
CA ALA A 70 -6.52 -4.16 -6.41
C ALA A 70 -7.03 -2.77 -6.09
N GLN A 71 -7.53 -2.60 -4.87
CA GLN A 71 -7.90 -1.32 -4.28
C GLN A 71 -7.15 -1.18 -2.97
N ALA A 72 -6.56 0.00 -2.75
CA ALA A 72 -5.92 0.38 -1.51
C ALA A 72 -6.55 1.69 -1.03
N ILE A 73 -6.77 1.80 0.28
CA ILE A 73 -7.32 2.99 0.94
C ILE A 73 -6.24 3.52 1.88
N PHE A 74 -5.93 4.82 1.80
CA PHE A 74 -5.01 5.50 2.70
C PHE A 74 -5.79 6.44 3.59
N THR A 75 -5.54 6.36 4.90
CA THR A 75 -6.06 7.30 5.88
C THR A 75 -4.95 8.28 6.25
N MET A 76 -5.19 9.57 6.05
CA MET A 76 -4.27 10.62 6.47
C MET A 76 -4.69 11.11 7.85
N VAL A 77 -3.75 11.11 8.78
CA VAL A 77 -3.90 11.71 10.11
C VAL A 77 -2.87 12.82 10.25
N PHE A 78 -3.27 13.94 10.85
CA PHE A 78 -2.45 15.15 11.00
C PHE A 78 -2.29 15.44 12.49
N ASN A 79 -1.07 15.80 12.89
CA ASN A 79 -0.70 16.19 14.25
C ASN A 79 -0.28 17.65 14.28
#